data_AF-A0A949RGU8-F1
#
_entry.id   AF-A0A949RGU8-F1
#
_cell.length_a   1.000
_cell.length_b   1.000
_cell.length_c   1.000
_cell.angle_alpha   90.00
_cell.angle_beta   90.00
_cell.angle_gamma   90.00
#
_symmetry.space_group_name_H-M   'P 1'
#
loop_
_entity.id
_entity.type
_entity.pdbx_description
1 polymer ?
#
loop_
_entity_poly.entity_id
_entity_poly.type
_entity_poly.pdbx_seq_one_letter_code
_entity_poly.pdbx_strand_id
1 'polypeptide(L)'
;MARVLCLGLCLAAVLRSADLDPRASRKLEEAGPLLAAAWTQYFRNLVPPPEPPRVIPITRAAPSACGRLPSGNAYYCRKDHSIYYDTNFLESLRRRIANVTGTRADAVPVVVLAHEFGHAVYAEISGDGGGSRPYQRLTGYGQEKMADCFAGAVTRSAYEAGLLDSVNLEEAEQTMIAVGEPRTFSWRYFGRHKSGYPDWRIRRDSFLSGFRNGAQSCDAASIENLNLPRR
;
A
#
# COMPACT_ATOMS: atom_id res chain seq x y z
N MET A 1 16.27 15.32 -10.41
CA MET A 1 17.03 14.33 -9.61
C MET A 1 17.22 14.76 -8.15
N ALA A 2 17.71 15.97 -7.85
CA ALA A 2 17.93 16.43 -6.47
C ALA A 2 16.66 16.41 -5.56
N ARG A 3 15.50 16.86 -6.06
CA ARG A 3 14.22 16.79 -5.30
C ARG A 3 13.79 15.36 -4.98
N VAL A 4 13.92 14.42 -5.93
CA VAL A 4 13.57 13.00 -5.75
C VAL A 4 14.47 12.34 -4.71
N LEU A 5 15.78 12.66 -4.75
CA LEU A 5 16.75 12.20 -3.75
C LEU A 5 16.41 12.74 -2.35
N CYS A 6 16.03 14.02 -2.24
CA CYS A 6 15.63 14.62 -0.96
C CYS A 6 14.33 13.99 -0.42
N LEU A 7 13.33 13.77 -1.28
CA LEU A 7 12.08 13.09 -0.94
C LEU A 7 12.34 11.65 -0.46
N GLY A 8 13.19 10.91 -1.17
CA GLY A 8 13.57 9.54 -0.81
C GLY A 8 14.29 9.45 0.53
N LEU A 9 15.22 10.38 0.81
CA LEU A 9 15.93 10.45 2.09
C LEU A 9 15.00 10.83 3.26
N CYS A 10 14.08 11.77 3.04
CA CYS A 10 13.08 12.14 4.03
C CYS A 10 12.13 10.98 4.33
N LEU A 11 11.64 10.25 3.32
CA LEU A 11 10.78 9.08 3.55
C LEU A 11 11.56 8.00 4.31
N ALA A 12 12.78 7.68 3.90
CA ALA A 12 13.61 6.65 4.54
C ALA A 12 13.83 6.90 6.05
N ALA A 13 14.07 8.16 6.44
CA ALA A 13 14.34 8.50 7.85
C ALA A 13 13.15 8.27 8.79
N VAL A 14 11.91 8.35 8.28
CA VAL A 14 10.68 8.21 9.10
C VAL A 14 10.17 6.76 9.15
N LEU A 15 10.74 5.87 8.32
CA LEU A 15 10.35 4.47 8.22
C LEU A 15 11.08 3.56 9.23
N ARG A 16 12.00 4.11 10.01
CA ARG A 16 12.72 3.34 11.04
C ARG A 16 11.82 3.04 12.22
N SER A 17 11.68 1.76 12.58
CA SER A 17 10.96 1.34 13.78
C SER A 17 11.75 0.31 14.57
N ALA A 18 11.95 0.57 15.87
CA ALA A 18 12.59 -0.36 16.79
C ALA A 18 11.72 -1.59 17.12
N ASP A 19 10.42 -1.53 16.81
CA ASP A 19 9.45 -2.58 17.12
C ASP A 19 9.31 -3.63 16.01
N LEU A 20 9.98 -3.43 14.87
CA LEU A 20 10.06 -4.40 13.77
C LEU A 20 11.37 -5.20 13.84
N ASP A 21 11.39 -6.40 13.26
CA ASP A 21 12.65 -7.09 12.99
C ASP A 21 13.65 -6.15 12.29
N PRO A 22 14.94 -6.09 12.70
CA PRO A 22 15.89 -5.12 12.16
C PRO A 22 16.09 -5.19 10.63
N ARG A 23 15.89 -6.37 10.01
CA ARG A 23 15.95 -6.51 8.54
C ARG A 23 14.69 -5.96 7.90
N ALA A 24 13.52 -6.27 8.48
CA ALA A 24 12.24 -5.72 8.05
C ALA A 24 12.22 -4.18 8.18
N SER A 25 12.73 -3.62 9.28
CA SER A 25 12.88 -2.16 9.44
C SER A 25 13.82 -1.57 8.38
N ARG A 26 14.95 -2.22 8.10
CA ARG A 26 15.88 -1.77 7.05
C ARG A 26 15.22 -1.82 5.66
N LYS A 27 14.45 -2.86 5.37
CA LYS A 27 13.70 -2.98 4.12
C LYS A 27 12.64 -1.89 3.98
N LEU A 28 12.03 -1.47 5.08
CA LEU A 28 11.12 -0.34 5.10
C LEU A 28 11.85 0.98 4.77
N GLU A 29 13.02 1.21 5.36
CA GLU A 29 13.88 2.37 5.03
C GLU A 29 14.31 2.35 3.55
N GLU A 30 14.72 1.18 3.03
CA GLU A 30 15.09 0.97 1.62
C GLU A 30 13.91 1.17 0.65
N ALA A 31 12.68 0.96 1.11
CA ALA A 31 11.47 1.21 0.32
C ALA A 31 11.12 2.70 0.19
N GLY A 32 11.64 3.56 1.08
CA GLY A 32 11.38 5.00 1.05
C GLY A 32 11.72 5.67 -0.30
N PRO A 33 12.94 5.49 -0.82
CA PRO A 33 13.32 5.97 -2.15
C PRO A 33 12.48 5.40 -3.29
N LEU A 34 12.05 4.13 -3.19
CA LEU A 34 11.18 3.49 -4.19
C LEU A 34 9.80 4.12 -4.23
N LEU A 35 9.19 4.32 -3.06
CA LEU A 35 7.89 4.99 -2.95
C LEU A 35 7.97 6.43 -3.47
N ALA A 36 9.04 7.16 -3.15
CA ALA A 36 9.27 8.51 -3.68
C ALA A 36 9.48 8.53 -5.20
N ALA A 37 10.20 7.55 -5.75
CA ALA A 37 10.38 7.40 -7.18
C ALA A 37 9.06 7.06 -7.90
N ALA A 38 8.28 6.13 -7.34
CA ALA A 38 6.96 5.77 -7.84
C ALA A 38 6.00 6.98 -7.85
N TRP A 39 5.96 7.75 -6.75
CA TRP A 39 5.20 9.00 -6.67
C TRP A 39 5.57 9.97 -7.79
N THR A 40 6.86 10.24 -7.94
CA THR A 40 7.36 11.14 -8.99
C THR A 40 7.00 10.63 -10.37
N GLN A 41 7.06 9.32 -10.60
CA GLN A 41 6.70 8.70 -11.87
C GLN A 41 5.21 8.87 -12.17
N TYR A 42 4.33 8.60 -11.20
CA TYR A 42 2.87 8.66 -11.39
C TYR A 42 2.39 10.09 -11.65
N PHE A 43 3.06 11.07 -11.05
CA PHE A 43 2.74 12.48 -11.21
C PHE A 43 3.68 13.22 -12.18
N ARG A 44 4.48 12.51 -12.99
CA ARG A 44 5.50 13.12 -13.87
C ARG A 44 4.94 14.20 -14.80
N ASN A 45 3.70 14.02 -15.26
CA ASN A 45 3.03 14.95 -16.16
C ASN A 45 2.24 16.06 -15.43
N LEU A 46 2.27 16.06 -14.09
CA LEU A 46 1.72 17.14 -13.28
C LEU A 46 2.84 18.13 -12.92
N VAL A 47 2.64 19.40 -13.23
CA VAL A 47 3.54 20.48 -12.83
C VAL A 47 2.77 21.47 -11.94
N PRO A 48 3.15 21.63 -10.66
CA PRO A 48 4.06 20.80 -9.86
C PRO A 48 3.41 19.48 -9.37
N PRO A 49 4.18 18.38 -9.16
CA PRO A 49 3.64 17.17 -8.55
C PRO A 49 3.32 17.43 -7.06
N PRO A 50 2.28 16.78 -6.49
CA PRO A 50 1.95 16.93 -5.07
C PRO A 50 3.10 16.44 -4.17
N GLU A 51 3.13 16.90 -2.92
CA GLU A 51 4.02 16.33 -1.92
C GLU A 51 3.57 14.90 -1.56
N PRO A 52 4.49 13.95 -1.28
CA PRO A 52 4.12 12.61 -0.84
C PRO A 52 3.62 12.61 0.61
N PRO A 53 2.86 11.57 1.00
CA PRO A 53 2.34 11.47 2.36
C PRO A 53 3.46 11.28 3.38
N ARG A 54 3.26 11.85 4.56
CA ARG A 54 4.09 11.53 5.74
C ARG A 54 3.84 10.07 6.12
N VAL A 55 4.84 9.37 6.62
CA VAL A 55 4.69 7.98 7.09
C VAL A 55 4.98 7.95 8.58
N ILE A 56 4.11 7.36 9.40
CA ILE A 56 4.14 7.49 10.86
C ILE A 56 3.93 6.11 11.51
N PRO A 57 4.95 5.54 12.18
CA PRO A 57 4.79 4.30 12.92
C PRO A 57 3.92 4.51 14.18
N ILE A 58 3.07 3.55 14.48
CA ILE A 58 2.29 3.49 15.73
C ILE A 58 2.39 2.09 16.35
N THR A 59 2.21 1.98 17.66
CA THR A 59 2.12 0.69 18.39
C THR A 59 0.81 0.51 19.14
N ARG A 60 0.00 1.57 19.18
CA ARG A 60 -1.28 1.69 19.87
C ARG A 60 -2.15 2.67 19.11
N ALA A 61 -3.45 2.67 19.39
CA ALA A 61 -4.37 3.60 18.77
C ALA A 61 -3.90 5.07 18.90
N ALA A 62 -3.88 5.78 17.77
CA ALA A 62 -3.26 7.11 17.63
C ALA A 62 -4.28 8.14 17.10
N PRO A 63 -4.15 9.43 17.50
CA PRO A 63 -4.95 10.50 16.92
C PRO A 63 -4.48 10.84 15.50
N SER A 64 -5.41 11.15 14.60
CA SER A 64 -5.19 11.74 13.28
C SER A 64 -6.28 12.75 12.95
N ALA A 65 -6.12 13.51 11.87
CA ALA A 65 -7.16 14.41 11.37
C ALA A 65 -8.41 13.65 10.86
N CYS A 66 -8.28 12.34 10.59
CA CYS A 66 -9.39 11.45 10.24
C CYS A 66 -10.10 10.87 11.47
N GLY A 67 -9.61 11.14 12.68
CA GLY A 67 -10.15 10.63 13.94
C GLY A 67 -9.13 9.75 14.69
N ARG A 68 -9.61 8.98 15.66
CA ARG A 68 -8.75 8.04 16.39
C ARG A 68 -8.58 6.76 15.58
N LEU A 69 -7.38 6.52 15.08
CA LEU A 69 -7.01 5.31 14.34
C LEU A 69 -6.75 4.16 15.31
N PRO A 70 -7.41 3.00 15.18
CA PRO A 70 -7.11 1.81 15.97
C PRO A 70 -5.69 1.27 15.73
N SER A 71 -5.18 0.51 16.69
CA SER A 71 -4.00 -0.35 16.47
C SER A 71 -4.39 -1.63 15.74
N GLY A 72 -3.41 -2.31 15.15
CA GLY A 72 -3.52 -3.63 14.51
C GLY A 72 -3.76 -3.58 12.99
N ASN A 73 -3.53 -2.42 12.35
CA ASN A 73 -3.63 -2.24 10.90
C ASN A 73 -2.74 -1.07 10.40
N ALA A 74 -2.76 -0.80 9.09
CA ALA A 74 -2.27 0.45 8.49
C ALA A 74 -3.44 1.29 7.92
N TYR A 75 -3.21 2.59 7.76
CA TYR A 75 -4.21 3.56 7.34
C TYR A 75 -3.59 4.78 6.64
N TYR A 76 -4.08 5.14 5.46
CA TYR A 76 -3.91 6.47 4.90
C TYR A 76 -5.01 7.43 5.34
N CYS A 77 -4.63 8.57 5.92
CA CYS A 77 -5.53 9.67 6.23
C CYS A 77 -5.37 10.81 5.23
N ARG A 78 -6.39 11.01 4.39
CA ARG A 78 -6.43 12.11 3.40
C ARG A 78 -6.39 13.50 4.04
N LYS A 79 -6.97 13.68 5.24
CA LYS A 79 -7.13 15.02 5.86
C LYS A 79 -5.83 15.64 6.36
N ASP A 80 -4.88 14.82 6.79
CA ASP A 80 -3.54 15.26 7.21
C ASP A 80 -2.42 14.68 6.33
N HIS A 81 -2.81 14.09 5.19
CA HIS A 81 -1.93 13.52 4.17
C HIS A 81 -0.83 12.62 4.78
N SER A 82 -1.25 11.67 5.62
CA SER A 82 -0.34 10.82 6.39
C SER A 82 -0.74 9.34 6.36
N ILE A 83 0.25 8.46 6.22
CA ILE A 83 0.15 7.01 6.35
C ILE A 83 0.56 6.64 7.78
N TYR A 84 -0.33 5.97 8.50
CA TYR A 84 -0.08 5.41 9.82
C TYR A 84 0.02 3.91 9.71
N TYR A 85 1.01 3.28 10.33
CA TYR A 85 1.14 1.83 10.30
C TYR A 85 1.48 1.25 11.67
N ASP A 86 0.73 0.24 12.08
CA ASP A 86 1.01 -0.46 13.32
C ASP A 86 2.18 -1.44 13.14
N THR A 87 3.25 -1.22 13.88
CA THR A 87 4.48 -2.02 13.79
C THR A 87 4.29 -3.44 14.35
N ASN A 88 3.46 -3.61 15.39
CA ASN A 88 3.10 -4.93 15.91
C ASN A 88 2.26 -5.72 14.90
N PHE A 89 1.40 -5.04 14.15
CA PHE A 89 0.63 -5.64 13.06
C PHE A 89 1.54 -6.14 11.94
N LEU A 90 2.43 -5.27 11.43
CA LEU A 90 3.35 -5.64 10.35
C LEU A 90 4.22 -6.84 10.75
N GLU A 91 4.76 -6.83 11.97
CA GLU A 91 5.60 -7.92 12.45
C GLU A 91 4.81 -9.24 12.65
N SER A 92 3.56 -9.15 13.13
CA SER A 92 2.67 -10.32 13.22
C SER A 92 2.35 -10.90 11.84
N LEU A 93 2.03 -10.04 10.87
CA LEU A 93 1.77 -10.44 9.49
C LEU A 93 3.03 -11.06 8.87
N ARG A 94 4.20 -10.42 9.04
CA ARG A 94 5.49 -10.92 8.57
C ARG A 94 5.76 -12.34 9.05
N ARG A 95 5.64 -12.59 10.36
CA ARG A 95 5.81 -13.94 10.93
C ARG A 95 4.84 -14.96 10.34
N ARG A 96 3.57 -14.58 10.11
CA ARG A 96 2.59 -15.45 9.48
C ARG A 96 2.99 -15.80 8.05
N ILE A 97 3.41 -14.82 7.24
CA ILE A 97 3.81 -15.06 5.86
C ILE A 97 5.11 -15.87 5.80
N ALA A 98 6.07 -15.60 6.68
CA ALA A 98 7.30 -16.37 6.80
C ALA A 98 7.01 -17.86 7.07
N ASN A 99 6.05 -18.16 7.95
CA ASN A 99 5.64 -19.54 8.22
C ASN A 99 4.96 -20.22 7.02
N VAL A 100 4.21 -19.48 6.21
CA VAL A 100 3.51 -20.03 5.03
C VAL A 100 4.47 -20.30 3.88
N THR A 101 5.41 -19.39 3.66
CA THR A 101 6.32 -19.39 2.51
C THR A 101 7.65 -20.09 2.80
N GLY A 102 8.00 -20.27 4.07
CA GLY A 102 9.33 -20.76 4.48
C GLY A 102 10.44 -19.73 4.31
N THR A 103 10.10 -18.44 4.16
CA THR A 103 11.03 -17.35 3.88
C THR A 103 11.15 -16.42 5.10
N ARG A 104 11.76 -15.23 4.93
CA ARG A 104 11.79 -14.19 5.97
C ARG A 104 10.62 -13.22 5.89
N ALA A 105 9.85 -13.24 4.79
CA ALA A 105 8.71 -12.36 4.52
C ALA A 105 9.07 -10.87 4.54
N ASP A 106 10.28 -10.55 4.10
CA ASP A 106 10.83 -9.19 4.15
C ASP A 106 10.08 -8.22 3.19
N ALA A 107 9.29 -8.74 2.24
CA ALA A 107 8.40 -7.95 1.39
C ALA A 107 7.14 -7.43 2.11
N VAL A 108 6.70 -8.06 3.21
CA VAL A 108 5.43 -7.72 3.89
C VAL A 108 5.31 -6.24 4.26
N PRO A 109 6.28 -5.62 4.95
CA PRO A 109 6.19 -4.21 5.33
C PRO A 109 6.10 -3.27 4.11
N VAL A 110 6.82 -3.61 3.04
CA VAL A 110 6.87 -2.82 1.80
C VAL A 110 5.51 -2.87 1.08
N VAL A 111 4.92 -4.05 0.96
CA VAL A 111 3.63 -4.25 0.28
C VAL A 111 2.50 -3.54 1.03
N VAL A 112 2.45 -3.63 2.36
CA VAL A 112 1.44 -2.93 3.16
C VAL A 112 1.57 -1.41 3.02
N LEU A 113 2.78 -0.86 3.10
CA LEU A 113 2.96 0.58 2.88
C LEU A 113 2.64 1.00 1.44
N ALA A 114 3.01 0.19 0.44
CA ALA A 114 2.72 0.49 -0.95
C ALA A 114 1.21 0.52 -1.23
N HIS A 115 0.42 -0.28 -0.52
CA HIS A 115 -1.05 -0.22 -0.55
C HIS A 115 -1.57 1.12 0.00
N GLU A 116 -1.16 1.52 1.21
CA GLU A 116 -1.59 2.82 1.77
C GLU A 116 -1.11 4.00 0.91
N PHE A 117 0.06 3.85 0.28
CA PHE A 117 0.57 4.79 -0.70
C PHE A 117 -0.32 4.89 -1.94
N GLY A 118 -0.90 3.76 -2.39
CA GLY A 118 -1.89 3.72 -3.45
C GLY A 118 -3.15 4.52 -3.12
N HIS A 119 -3.61 4.50 -1.86
CA HIS A 119 -4.70 5.38 -1.41
C HIS A 119 -4.31 6.86 -1.47
N ALA A 120 -3.07 7.21 -1.13
CA ALA A 120 -2.57 8.56 -1.26
C ALA A 120 -2.52 9.02 -2.72
N VAL A 121 -1.98 8.18 -3.62
CA VAL A 121 -1.97 8.46 -5.06
C VAL A 121 -3.39 8.67 -5.58
N TYR A 122 -4.31 7.77 -5.21
CA TYR A 122 -5.71 7.89 -5.60
C TYR A 122 -6.35 9.20 -5.11
N ALA A 123 -6.11 9.57 -3.85
CA ALA A 123 -6.68 10.80 -3.28
C ALA A 123 -6.25 12.07 -4.04
N GLU A 124 -5.01 12.11 -4.54
CA GLU A 124 -4.51 13.22 -5.36
C GLU A 124 -5.10 13.22 -6.78
N ILE A 125 -5.21 12.05 -7.43
CA ILE A 125 -5.74 11.96 -8.80
C ILE A 125 -7.28 12.02 -8.86
N SER A 126 -7.98 11.74 -7.76
CA SER A 126 -9.45 11.68 -7.68
C SER A 126 -10.10 12.94 -7.08
N GLY A 127 -9.36 14.02 -6.87
CA GLY A 127 -9.77 15.21 -6.10
C GLY A 127 -10.98 16.01 -6.63
N ASP A 128 -11.60 16.79 -5.73
CA ASP A 128 -12.97 17.35 -5.76
C ASP A 128 -13.26 18.51 -6.77
N GLY A 129 -12.54 18.58 -7.90
CA GLY A 129 -12.63 19.69 -8.88
C GLY A 129 -12.89 19.27 -10.34
N GLY A 130 -13.19 18.00 -10.60
CA GLY A 130 -13.35 17.47 -11.96
C GLY A 130 -12.20 16.54 -12.32
N GLY A 131 -12.25 15.32 -11.76
CA GLY A 131 -11.35 14.25 -12.17
C GLY A 131 -11.33 14.15 -13.70
N SER A 132 -10.13 14.23 -14.27
CA SER A 132 -9.92 13.89 -15.68
C SER A 132 -10.43 12.46 -15.89
N ARG A 133 -11.01 12.20 -17.06
CA ARG A 133 -11.88 11.06 -17.36
C ARG A 133 -11.35 9.61 -17.14
N PRO A 134 -10.10 9.28 -16.75
CA PRO A 134 -9.80 7.91 -16.32
C PRO A 134 -10.02 7.58 -14.83
N TYR A 135 -10.19 8.56 -13.93
CA TYR A 135 -10.31 8.29 -12.48
C TYR A 135 -11.64 8.82 -11.93
N GLN A 136 -12.73 8.09 -12.22
CA GLN A 136 -14.03 8.35 -11.57
C GLN A 136 -13.94 8.09 -10.06
N ARG A 137 -14.88 8.67 -9.29
CA ARG A 137 -14.94 8.49 -7.83
C ARG A 137 -15.33 7.06 -7.48
N LEU A 138 -14.34 6.18 -7.36
CA LEU A 138 -14.46 4.88 -6.75
C LEU A 138 -14.89 5.01 -5.29
N THR A 139 -15.70 4.07 -4.83
CA THR A 139 -16.15 3.97 -3.43
C THR A 139 -15.90 2.57 -2.91
N GLY A 140 -15.69 2.45 -1.59
CA GLY A 140 -15.44 1.17 -0.91
C GLY A 140 -14.39 0.33 -1.64
N TYR A 141 -14.79 -0.87 -2.07
CA TYR A 141 -13.96 -1.85 -2.76
C TYR A 141 -13.17 -1.35 -3.96
N GLY A 142 -13.70 -0.38 -4.72
CA GLY A 142 -12.97 0.15 -5.87
C GLY A 142 -11.65 0.81 -5.44
N GLN A 143 -11.66 1.52 -4.32
CA GLN A 143 -10.47 2.18 -3.78
C GLN A 143 -9.45 1.15 -3.29
N GLU A 144 -9.89 0.09 -2.63
CA GLU A 144 -9.01 -1.01 -2.15
C GLU A 144 -8.29 -1.69 -3.30
N LYS A 145 -9.01 -2.03 -4.38
CA LYS A 145 -8.41 -2.66 -5.56
C LYS A 145 -7.42 -1.75 -6.27
N MET A 146 -7.73 -0.46 -6.36
CA MET A 146 -6.83 0.50 -6.95
C MET A 146 -5.55 0.61 -6.12
N ALA A 147 -5.68 0.67 -4.80
CA ALA A 147 -4.54 0.65 -3.88
C ALA A 147 -3.71 -0.64 -4.03
N ASP A 148 -4.36 -1.80 -4.14
CA ASP A 148 -3.70 -3.08 -4.40
C ASP A 148 -2.94 -3.08 -5.73
N CYS A 149 -3.53 -2.53 -6.79
CA CYS A 149 -2.87 -2.38 -8.09
C CYS A 149 -1.64 -1.47 -8.01
N PHE A 150 -1.75 -0.31 -7.35
CA PHE A 150 -0.59 0.56 -7.15
C PHE A 150 0.50 -0.12 -6.32
N ALA A 151 0.13 -0.91 -5.31
CA ALA A 151 1.09 -1.70 -4.53
C ALA A 151 1.85 -2.70 -5.40
N GLY A 152 1.15 -3.36 -6.32
CA GLY A 152 1.75 -4.24 -7.34
C GLY A 152 2.76 -3.50 -8.22
N ALA A 153 2.40 -2.32 -8.72
CA ALA A 153 3.27 -1.51 -9.56
C ALA A 153 4.53 -1.03 -8.82
N VAL A 154 4.42 -0.62 -7.56
CA VAL A 154 5.59 -0.29 -6.72
C VAL A 154 6.46 -1.52 -6.49
N THR A 155 5.85 -2.68 -6.22
CA THR A 155 6.58 -3.94 -6.00
C THR A 155 7.35 -4.34 -7.25
N ARG A 156 6.77 -4.15 -8.45
CA ARG A 156 7.45 -4.36 -9.72
C ARG A 156 8.69 -3.48 -9.83
N SER A 157 8.57 -2.18 -9.57
CA SER A 157 9.73 -1.27 -9.60
C SER A 157 10.82 -1.64 -8.59
N ALA A 158 10.43 -2.11 -7.40
CA ALA A 158 11.36 -2.59 -6.38
C ALA A 158 12.09 -3.88 -6.81
N TYR A 159 11.37 -4.78 -7.47
CA TYR A 159 11.92 -6.01 -8.06
C TYR A 159 12.89 -5.72 -9.21
N GLU A 160 12.49 -4.85 -10.16
CA GLU A 160 13.34 -4.42 -11.28
C GLU A 160 14.61 -3.68 -10.82
N ALA A 161 14.55 -2.99 -9.67
CA ALA A 161 15.68 -2.33 -9.05
C ALA A 161 16.58 -3.25 -8.21
N GLY A 162 16.25 -4.54 -8.08
CA GLY A 162 16.99 -5.51 -7.27
C GLY A 162 16.90 -5.28 -5.74
N LEU A 163 15.94 -4.47 -5.29
CA LEU A 163 15.68 -4.23 -3.86
C LEU A 163 14.81 -5.34 -3.25
N LEU A 164 14.08 -6.06 -4.12
CA LEU A 164 13.39 -7.31 -3.84
C LEU A 164 13.99 -8.42 -4.71
N ASP A 165 14.15 -9.64 -4.16
CA ASP A 165 14.63 -10.81 -4.91
C ASP A 165 13.46 -11.70 -5.40
N SER A 166 13.75 -12.79 -6.12
CA SER A 166 12.74 -13.68 -6.72
C SER A 166 11.84 -14.40 -5.71
N VAL A 167 12.21 -14.43 -4.43
CA VAL A 167 11.40 -15.00 -3.35
C VAL A 167 10.24 -14.05 -2.99
N ASN A 168 10.31 -12.78 -3.43
CA ASN A 168 9.46 -11.72 -2.89
C ASN A 168 8.09 -11.59 -3.59
N LEU A 169 7.88 -12.18 -4.77
CA LEU A 169 6.55 -12.17 -5.39
C LEU A 169 5.60 -13.12 -4.64
N GLU A 170 6.07 -14.30 -4.24
CA GLU A 170 5.27 -15.21 -3.42
C GLU A 170 4.94 -14.59 -2.06
N GLU A 171 5.93 -13.96 -1.41
CA GLU A 171 5.69 -13.21 -0.17
C GLU A 171 4.65 -12.11 -0.35
N ALA A 172 4.75 -11.32 -1.43
CA ALA A 172 3.82 -10.23 -1.71
C ALA A 172 2.42 -10.75 -2.02
N GLU A 173 2.27 -11.79 -2.84
CA GLU A 173 0.99 -12.42 -3.12
C GLU A 173 0.35 -13.00 -1.86
N GLN A 174 1.12 -13.74 -1.04
CA GLN A 174 0.63 -14.28 0.24
C GLN A 174 0.26 -13.17 1.23
N THR A 175 0.96 -12.03 1.18
CA THR A 175 0.58 -10.83 1.94
C THR A 175 -0.81 -10.35 1.52
N MET A 176 -1.04 -10.18 0.21
CA MET A 176 -2.34 -9.75 -0.34
C MET A 176 -3.47 -10.71 0.02
N ILE A 177 -3.19 -12.02 0.01
CA ILE A 177 -4.13 -13.04 0.44
C ILE A 177 -4.46 -12.85 1.93
N ALA A 178 -3.45 -12.79 2.79
CA ALA A 178 -3.62 -12.71 4.24
C ALA A 178 -4.31 -11.42 4.74
N VAL A 179 -4.20 -10.32 3.99
CA VAL A 179 -4.92 -9.06 4.27
C VAL A 179 -6.31 -9.02 3.65
N GLY A 180 -6.62 -9.87 2.66
CA GLY A 180 -7.96 -10.02 2.07
C GLY A 180 -8.85 -11.07 2.75
N GLU A 181 -8.26 -12.02 3.47
CA GLU A 181 -8.99 -13.07 4.20
C GLU A 181 -9.87 -12.48 5.35
N PRO A 182 -11.16 -12.87 5.44
CA PRO A 182 -11.99 -12.56 6.60
C PRO A 182 -11.37 -13.14 7.88
N ARG A 183 -10.89 -12.28 8.77
CA ARG A 183 -10.25 -12.74 10.02
C ARG A 183 -11.29 -13.29 10.99
N THR A 184 -11.09 -14.51 11.48
CA THR A 184 -11.87 -15.16 12.56
C THR A 184 -11.58 -14.59 13.96
N PHE A 185 -10.77 -13.53 14.08
CA PHE A 185 -10.48 -12.86 15.35
C PHE A 185 -11.01 -11.42 15.33
N SER A 186 -11.63 -11.02 16.44
CA SER A 186 -12.58 -9.92 16.57
C SER A 186 -12.06 -8.54 16.14
N TRP A 187 -12.33 -8.17 14.88
CA TRP A 187 -12.43 -6.77 14.43
C TRP A 187 -13.87 -6.24 14.50
N ARG A 188 -14.73 -6.90 15.29
CA ARG A 188 -16.17 -6.64 15.39
C ARG A 188 -16.52 -5.34 16.14
N TYR A 189 -15.56 -4.43 16.33
CA TYR A 189 -15.68 -3.27 17.21
C TYR A 189 -15.39 -1.92 16.56
N PHE A 190 -15.44 -1.76 15.24
CA PHE A 190 -15.41 -0.42 14.64
C PHE A 190 -16.47 -0.29 13.54
N GLY A 191 -17.39 0.65 13.77
CA GLY A 191 -18.70 0.75 13.13
C GLY A 191 -18.67 0.88 11.60
N ARG A 192 -19.71 0.31 10.98
CA ARG A 192 -20.12 0.43 9.56
C ARG A 192 -19.23 -0.18 8.46
N HIS A 193 -18.32 -1.09 8.79
CA HIS A 193 -17.61 -1.90 7.76
C HIS A 193 -18.06 -3.37 7.75
N LYS A 194 -19.38 -3.62 7.74
CA LYS A 194 -19.92 -4.97 7.49
C LYS A 194 -20.01 -5.20 5.98
N SER A 195 -19.31 -6.23 5.48
CA SER A 195 -19.23 -6.64 4.06
C SER A 195 -18.34 -5.73 3.18
N GLY A 196 -17.04 -5.61 3.49
CA GLY A 196 -16.15 -4.61 2.85
C GLY A 196 -14.73 -5.04 2.39
N TYR A 197 -14.28 -6.29 2.56
CA TYR A 197 -12.97 -6.76 2.05
C TYR A 197 -13.12 -7.51 0.71
N PRO A 198 -12.44 -7.10 -0.38
CA PRO A 198 -12.54 -7.85 -1.63
C PRO A 198 -12.17 -9.30 -1.35
N ASP A 199 -12.82 -10.26 -2.00
CA ASP A 199 -12.35 -11.66 -2.00
C ASP A 199 -10.82 -11.63 -2.18
N TRP A 200 -10.08 -12.40 -1.38
CA TRP A 200 -8.62 -12.42 -1.43
C TRP A 200 -8.10 -12.63 -2.87
N ARG A 201 -8.87 -13.32 -3.72
CA ARG A 201 -8.61 -13.48 -5.16
C ARG A 201 -8.61 -12.15 -5.89
N ILE A 202 -9.58 -11.28 -5.60
CA ILE A 202 -9.69 -9.95 -6.20
C ILE A 202 -8.55 -9.06 -5.74
N ARG A 203 -8.18 -9.09 -4.45
CA ARG A 203 -7.02 -8.34 -3.94
C ARG A 203 -5.73 -8.79 -4.62
N ARG A 204 -5.49 -10.11 -4.67
CA ARG A 204 -4.35 -10.72 -5.35
C ARG A 204 -4.33 -10.37 -6.84
N ASP A 205 -5.45 -10.51 -7.54
CA ASP A 205 -5.51 -10.24 -8.99
C ASP A 205 -5.34 -8.75 -9.29
N SER A 206 -5.84 -7.85 -8.43
CA SER A 206 -5.60 -6.40 -8.55
C SER A 206 -4.12 -6.07 -8.38
N PHE A 207 -3.48 -6.64 -7.35
CA PHE A 207 -2.04 -6.54 -7.14
C PHE A 207 -1.24 -7.06 -8.33
N LEU A 208 -1.57 -8.26 -8.83
CA LEU A 208 -0.90 -8.85 -9.98
C LEU A 208 -1.08 -8.05 -11.27
N SER A 209 -2.22 -7.37 -11.44
CA SER A 209 -2.44 -6.46 -12.56
C SER A 209 -1.39 -5.36 -12.58
N GLY A 210 -1.23 -4.63 -11.46
CA GLY A 210 -0.24 -3.57 -11.36
C GLY A 210 1.20 -4.10 -11.39
N PHE A 211 1.47 -5.26 -10.79
CA PHE A 211 2.80 -5.88 -10.85
C PHE A 211 3.21 -6.25 -12.28
N ARG A 212 2.28 -6.74 -13.10
CA ARG A 212 2.59 -7.15 -14.49
C ARG A 212 2.62 -5.96 -15.44
N ASN A 213 1.70 -5.01 -15.29
CA ASN A 213 1.43 -3.99 -16.29
C ASN A 213 1.95 -2.59 -15.90
N GLY A 214 2.37 -2.41 -14.63
CA GLY A 214 2.76 -1.11 -14.08
C GLY A 214 1.56 -0.22 -13.75
N ALA A 215 1.82 0.94 -13.17
CA ALA A 215 0.77 1.79 -12.59
C ALA A 215 -0.23 2.39 -13.58
N GLN A 216 0.16 2.50 -14.85
CA GLN A 216 -0.74 2.90 -15.95
C GLN A 216 -1.93 1.96 -16.13
N SER A 217 -1.91 0.72 -15.60
CA SER A 217 -3.07 -0.18 -15.61
C SER A 217 -4.01 -0.01 -14.41
N CYS A 218 -3.71 0.91 -13.49
CA CYS A 218 -4.49 1.11 -12.25
C CYS A 218 -5.57 2.18 -12.41
N ASP A 219 -6.11 2.38 -13.62
CA ASP A 219 -7.23 3.29 -13.87
C ASP A 219 -8.58 2.71 -13.38
N ALA A 220 -9.58 3.58 -13.20
CA ALA A 220 -10.87 3.17 -12.63
C ALA A 220 -11.58 2.10 -13.48
N ALA A 221 -11.52 2.19 -14.81
CA ALA A 221 -12.19 1.25 -15.69
C ALA A 221 -11.53 -0.14 -15.63
N SER A 222 -10.20 -0.19 -15.62
CA SER A 222 -9.42 -1.41 -15.43
C SER A 222 -9.75 -2.08 -14.09
N ILE A 223 -9.85 -1.28 -13.01
CA ILE A 223 -10.15 -1.78 -11.66
C ILE A 223 -11.59 -2.28 -11.49
N GLU A 224 -12.57 -1.62 -12.11
CA GLU A 224 -13.97 -2.04 -12.05
C GLU A 224 -14.20 -3.37 -12.79
N ASN A 225 -13.47 -3.59 -13.90
CA ASN A 225 -13.58 -4.81 -14.72
C ASN A 225 -12.97 -6.06 -14.06
N LEU A 226 -12.11 -5.92 -13.05
CA LEU A 226 -11.55 -7.04 -12.28
C LEU A 226 -12.60 -7.86 -11.49
N ASN A 227 -13.87 -7.41 -11.48
CA ASN A 227 -15.00 -8.12 -10.86
C ASN A 227 -15.70 -9.14 -11.77
N LEU A 228 -15.42 -9.15 -13.07
CA LEU A 228 -16.16 -10.02 -13.98
C LEU A 228 -15.54 -11.42 -13.95
N PRO A 229 -16.32 -12.49 -13.77
CA PRO A 229 -15.81 -13.85 -13.99
C PRO A 229 -15.18 -13.88 -15.38
N ARG A 230 -13.91 -14.31 -15.46
CA ARG A 230 -13.25 -14.53 -16.74
C ARG A 230 -14.10 -15.55 -17.50
N ARG A 231 -14.63 -15.13 -18.65
CA ARG A 231 -15.38 -16.02 -19.55
C ARG A 231 -14.47 -17.12 -20.09
#